data_AF-Q97ZK7-F1
#
_entry.id   AF-Q97ZK7-F1
#
_cell.length_a   1.000
_cell.length_b   1.000
_cell.length_c   1.000
_cell.angle_alpha   90.00
_cell.angle_beta   90.00
_cell.angle_gamma   90.00
#
_symmetry.space_group_name_H-M   'P 1'
#
loop_
_entity.id
_entity.type
_entity.pdbx_description
1 polymer ?
#
loop_
_entity_poly.entity_id
_entity_poly.type
_entity_poly.pdbx_seq_one_letter_code
_entity_poly.pdbx_strand_id
1 'polypeptide(L)'
;MEVLLENSKSKKGKHVVRTFLFKVDSNGSIQQIELPGKPVRPTYKVGEAKIVNIPNKGVYVYLFLLRNIYGRVMGRIIVINDGKTVLVMKYRKLKLKLIDGDDKHVVIVKRIFEQLKIPVKKININKKK
;
A
#
# COMPACT_ATOMS: atom_id res chain seq x y z
N MET A 1 -8.86 10.34 6.96
CA MET A 1 -8.36 10.28 5.56
C MET A 1 -9.05 9.13 4.85
N GLU A 2 -9.52 9.32 3.63
CA GLU A 2 -10.17 8.26 2.84
C GLU A 2 -9.16 7.51 1.96
N VAL A 3 -9.30 6.19 1.87
CA VAL A 3 -8.53 5.35 0.95
C VAL A 3 -9.43 4.34 0.25
N LEU A 4 -9.00 3.90 -0.93
CA LEU A 4 -9.68 2.86 -1.71
C LEU A 4 -9.13 1.48 -1.35
N LEU A 5 -9.99 0.61 -0.81
CA LEU A 5 -9.72 -0.81 -0.72
C LEU A 5 -10.31 -1.53 -1.92
N GLU A 6 -9.45 -2.09 -2.77
CA GLU A 6 -9.80 -2.74 -4.01
C GLU A 6 -9.04 -4.06 -4.20
N ASN A 7 -9.76 -5.05 -4.71
CA ASN A 7 -9.21 -6.29 -5.24
C ASN A 7 -9.94 -6.63 -6.54
N SER A 8 -9.37 -6.18 -7.66
CA SER A 8 -10.01 -6.31 -8.96
C SER A 8 -9.04 -6.72 -10.07
N LYS A 9 -9.58 -7.31 -11.13
CA LYS A 9 -8.86 -7.74 -12.32
C LYS A 9 -9.66 -7.51 -13.59
N SER A 10 -8.93 -7.29 -14.68
CA SER A 10 -9.52 -7.28 -16.03
C SER A 10 -10.18 -8.64 -16.35
N LYS A 11 -11.12 -8.67 -17.32
CA LYS A 11 -11.80 -9.91 -17.72
C LYS A 11 -10.83 -11.06 -18.04
N LYS A 12 -9.69 -10.75 -18.68
CA LYS A 12 -8.64 -11.71 -19.04
C LYS A 12 -7.54 -11.87 -17.97
N GLY A 13 -7.68 -11.23 -16.81
CA GLY A 13 -6.69 -11.28 -15.72
C GLY A 13 -5.34 -10.61 -16.00
N LYS A 14 -5.14 -9.97 -17.16
CA LYS A 14 -3.87 -9.33 -17.53
C LYS A 14 -3.52 -8.16 -16.59
N HIS A 15 -4.51 -7.33 -16.30
CA HIS A 15 -4.39 -6.27 -15.29
C HIS A 15 -5.04 -6.68 -13.99
N VAL A 16 -4.39 -6.33 -12.87
CA VAL A 16 -4.87 -6.60 -11.51
C VAL A 16 -4.51 -5.41 -10.63
N VAL A 17 -5.48 -4.90 -9.87
CA VAL A 17 -5.27 -3.95 -8.76
C VAL A 17 -5.54 -4.70 -7.46
N ARG A 18 -4.63 -4.56 -6.51
CA ARG A 18 -4.83 -5.03 -5.15
C ARG A 18 -4.29 -4.01 -4.17
N THR A 19 -5.11 -3.64 -3.21
CA THR A 19 -4.74 -2.70 -2.16
C THR A 19 -4.91 -3.35 -0.80
N PHE A 20 -4.08 -2.93 0.15
CA PHE A 20 -4.12 -3.43 1.52
C PHE A 20 -4.04 -2.26 2.48
N LEU A 21 -4.64 -2.46 3.66
CA LEU A 21 -4.49 -1.56 4.78
C LEU A 21 -3.95 -2.36 5.97
N PHE A 22 -2.90 -1.84 6.57
CA PHE A 22 -2.30 -2.40 7.76
C PHE A 22 -2.39 -1.41 8.90
N LYS A 23 -2.53 -1.92 10.12
CA LYS A 23 -2.35 -1.17 11.36
C LYS A 23 -1.05 -1.62 12.01
N VAL A 24 -0.30 -0.67 12.55
CA VAL A 24 0.87 -0.94 13.39
C VAL A 24 0.45 -0.73 14.84
N ASP A 25 0.52 -1.79 15.63
CA ASP A 25 0.20 -1.72 17.05
C ASP A 25 1.37 -1.16 17.88
N SER A 26 1.11 -0.77 19.13
CA SER A 26 2.11 -0.17 20.03
C SER A 26 3.31 -1.07 20.30
N ASN A 27 3.13 -2.40 20.23
CA ASN A 27 4.20 -3.39 20.35
C ASN A 27 5.02 -3.58 19.05
N GLY A 28 4.71 -2.84 17.99
CA GLY A 28 5.38 -2.93 16.69
C GLY A 28 4.92 -4.11 15.82
N SER A 29 3.89 -4.85 16.23
CA SER A 29 3.23 -5.85 15.39
C SER A 29 2.43 -5.17 14.27
N ILE A 30 2.34 -5.84 13.12
CA ILE A 30 1.68 -5.32 11.92
C ILE A 30 0.55 -6.26 11.54
N GLN A 31 -0.67 -5.75 11.55
CA GLN A 31 -1.86 -6.53 11.23
C GLN A 31 -2.54 -5.95 10.00
N GLN A 32 -2.90 -6.81 9.05
CA GLN A 32 -3.80 -6.40 7.98
C GLN A 32 -5.18 -6.19 8.58
N ILE A 33 -5.78 -5.05 8.31
CA ILE A 33 -7.13 -4.73 8.78
C ILE A 33 -8.07 -4.55 7.61
N GLU A 34 -9.33 -4.85 7.86
CA GLU A 34 -10.43 -4.46 6.99
C GLU A 34 -11.32 -3.48 7.74
N LEU A 35 -11.70 -2.41 7.06
CA LEU A 35 -12.62 -1.43 7.60
C LEU A 35 -13.96 -1.52 6.86
N PRO A 36 -15.08 -1.24 7.55
CA PRO A 36 -16.33 -1.00 6.87
C PRO A 36 -16.18 0.23 5.96
N GLY A 37 -16.89 0.23 4.85
CA GLY A 37 -16.76 1.27 3.85
C GLY A 37 -17.90 1.28 2.86
N LYS A 38 -17.96 2.34 2.08
CA LYS A 38 -18.96 2.50 1.03
C LYS A 38 -18.51 1.70 -0.21
N PRO A 39 -19.29 0.73 -0.70
CA PRO A 39 -18.96 0.03 -1.94
C PRO A 39 -18.93 1.01 -3.10
N VAL A 40 -17.96 0.84 -3.99
CA VAL A 40 -17.78 1.66 -5.19
C VAL A 40 -17.46 0.78 -6.38
N ARG A 41 -17.58 1.33 -7.59
CA ARG A 41 -17.21 0.63 -8.81
C ARG A 41 -15.69 0.38 -8.79
N PRO A 42 -15.24 -0.88 -8.96
CA PRO A 42 -13.81 -1.18 -9.04
C PRO A 42 -13.19 -0.64 -10.34
N THR A 43 -11.87 -0.47 -10.33
CA THR A 43 -11.07 -0.06 -11.49
C THR A 43 -11.22 -1.04 -12.65
N TYR A 44 -11.24 -2.35 -12.37
CA TYR A 44 -11.44 -3.39 -13.39
C TYR A 44 -12.75 -4.15 -13.24
N LYS A 45 -13.17 -4.77 -14.36
CA LYS A 45 -14.49 -5.40 -14.52
C LYS A 45 -14.82 -6.51 -13.51
N VAL A 46 -13.84 -7.24 -12.99
CA VAL A 46 -14.07 -8.39 -12.10
C VAL A 46 -13.44 -8.12 -10.73
N GLY A 47 -14.24 -8.13 -9.67
CA GLY A 47 -13.79 -7.95 -8.29
C GLY A 47 -14.60 -6.88 -7.56
N GLU A 48 -14.03 -6.36 -6.48
CA GLU A 48 -14.71 -5.45 -5.57
C GLU A 48 -13.84 -4.25 -5.20
N ALA A 49 -14.50 -3.16 -4.84
CA ALA A 49 -13.86 -1.98 -4.29
C ALA A 49 -14.77 -1.28 -3.28
N LYS A 50 -14.18 -0.70 -2.25
CA LYS A 50 -14.85 0.12 -1.25
C LYS A 50 -13.97 1.30 -0.84
N ILE A 51 -14.57 2.45 -0.59
CA ILE A 51 -13.90 3.58 0.06
C ILE A 51 -14.05 3.40 1.57
N VAL A 52 -12.93 3.47 2.27
CA VAL A 52 -12.89 3.37 3.74
C VAL A 52 -12.26 4.60 4.35
N ASN A 53 -12.70 4.95 5.55
CA ASN A 53 -12.14 6.01 6.36
C ASN A 53 -11.12 5.44 7.33
N ILE A 54 -9.85 5.87 7.20
CA ILE A 54 -8.79 5.52 8.15
C ILE A 54 -9.00 6.34 9.42
N PRO A 55 -9.02 5.72 10.62
CA PRO A 55 -9.11 6.44 11.88
C PRO A 55 -7.98 7.46 12.04
N ASN A 56 -8.29 8.61 12.65
CA ASN A 56 -7.33 9.69 12.83
C ASN A 56 -6.24 9.37 13.86
N LYS A 57 -6.38 8.32 14.67
CA LYS A 57 -5.41 7.94 15.70
C LYS A 57 -4.75 6.61 15.35
N GLY A 58 -3.44 6.55 15.50
CA GLY A 58 -2.60 5.39 15.27
C GLY A 58 -1.80 5.45 13.97
N VAL A 59 -0.99 4.41 13.77
CA VAL A 59 -0.12 4.26 12.59
C VAL A 59 -0.73 3.24 11.64
N TYR A 60 -0.96 3.67 10.41
CA TYR A 60 -1.53 2.85 9.35
C TYR A 60 -0.62 2.85 8.12
N VAL A 61 -0.61 1.73 7.39
CA VAL A 61 0.09 1.63 6.11
C VAL A 61 -0.88 1.23 5.04
N TYR A 62 -1.05 2.10 4.06
CA TYR A 62 -1.79 1.82 2.85
C TYR A 62 -0.83 1.36 1.74
N LEU A 63 -1.06 0.16 1.21
CA LEU A 63 -0.28 -0.44 0.14
C LEU A 63 -1.15 -0.59 -1.10
N PHE A 64 -0.83 0.12 -2.17
CA PHE A 64 -1.45 -0.03 -3.47
C PHE A 64 -0.52 -0.80 -4.42
N LEU A 65 -1.00 -1.87 -5.03
CA LEU A 65 -0.28 -2.65 -6.04
C LEU A 65 -1.09 -2.76 -7.34
N LEU A 66 -0.40 -2.58 -8.45
CA LEU A 66 -0.95 -2.71 -9.80
C LEU A 66 -0.04 -3.63 -10.63
N ARG A 67 -0.61 -4.68 -11.20
CA ARG A 67 0.02 -5.51 -12.23
C ARG A 67 -0.41 -5.05 -13.61
N ASN A 68 0.56 -4.85 -14.50
CA ASN A 68 0.30 -4.52 -15.91
C ASN A 68 0.25 -5.77 -16.81
N ILE A 69 -0.03 -5.57 -18.10
CA ILE A 69 -0.11 -6.65 -19.11
C ILE A 69 1.17 -7.48 -19.25
N TYR A 70 2.32 -6.93 -18.90
CA TYR A 70 3.62 -7.60 -18.97
C TYR A 70 3.95 -8.35 -17.66
N GLY A 71 2.97 -8.51 -16.76
CA GLY A 71 3.16 -9.14 -15.45
C GLY A 71 3.99 -8.31 -14.47
N ARG A 72 4.38 -7.08 -14.83
CA ARG A 72 5.19 -6.22 -13.95
C ARG A 72 4.30 -5.56 -12.91
N VAL A 73 4.71 -5.66 -11.65
CA VAL A 73 4.04 -5.03 -10.52
C VAL A 73 4.67 -3.68 -10.22
N MET A 74 3.83 -2.67 -10.06
CA MET A 74 4.16 -1.36 -9.55
C MET A 74 3.34 -1.11 -8.30
N GLY A 75 3.85 -0.30 -7.38
CA GLY A 75 3.13 0.02 -6.17
C GLY A 75 3.40 1.41 -5.64
N ARG A 76 2.47 1.87 -4.79
CA ARG A 76 2.58 3.07 -3.98
C ARG A 76 2.27 2.69 -2.55
N ILE A 77 3.10 3.14 -1.63
CA ILE A 77 2.97 2.89 -0.19
C ILE A 77 2.86 4.24 0.49
N ILE A 78 1.90 4.35 1.39
CA ILE A 78 1.66 5.56 2.19
C ILE A 78 1.60 5.12 3.65
N VAL A 79 2.49 5.68 4.48
CA VAL A 79 2.41 5.52 5.93
C VAL A 79 1.72 6.77 6.48
N ILE A 80 0.72 6.52 7.30
CA ILE A 80 -0.12 7.52 7.92
C ILE A 80 0.08 7.39 9.42
N ASN A 81 0.43 8.48 10.09
CA ASN A 81 0.53 8.55 11.53
C ASN A 81 -0.37 9.68 12.02
N ASP A 82 -1.32 9.32 12.88
CA ASP A 82 -2.31 10.23 13.45
C ASP A 82 -2.99 11.13 12.40
N GLY A 83 -3.46 10.49 11.32
CA GLY A 83 -4.14 11.14 10.20
C GLY A 83 -3.24 11.91 9.23
N LYS A 84 -1.93 12.03 9.51
CA LYS A 84 -0.96 12.73 8.64
C LYS A 84 -0.14 11.74 7.83
N THR A 85 0.11 12.04 6.57
CA THR A 85 1.05 11.27 5.76
C THR A 85 2.47 11.57 6.21
N VAL A 86 3.20 10.56 6.65
CA VAL A 86 4.57 10.70 7.20
C VAL A 86 5.63 10.03 6.32
N LEU A 87 5.22 9.13 5.41
CA LEU A 87 6.11 8.49 4.44
C LEU A 87 5.32 8.15 3.17
N VAL A 88 5.91 8.44 2.01
CA VAL A 88 5.43 7.94 0.72
C VAL A 88 6.57 7.22 0.02
N MET A 89 6.31 5.97 -0.38
CA MET A 89 7.25 5.18 -1.18
C MET A 89 6.63 4.69 -2.48
N LYS A 90 7.49 4.46 -3.46
CA LYS A 90 7.14 3.84 -4.74
C LYS A 90 7.85 2.51 -4.89
N TYR A 91 7.10 1.48 -5.28
CA TYR A 91 7.63 0.17 -5.63
C TYR A 91 7.66 0.01 -7.15
N ARG A 92 8.84 -0.23 -7.73
CA ARG A 92 8.99 -0.47 -9.18
C ARG A 92 10.28 -1.24 -9.45
N LYS A 93 10.26 -2.16 -10.43
CA LYS A 93 11.44 -2.99 -10.79
C LYS A 93 12.05 -3.68 -9.56
N LEU A 94 11.20 -4.20 -8.66
CA LEU A 94 11.59 -4.82 -7.39
C LEU A 94 12.34 -3.88 -6.42
N LYS A 95 12.25 -2.55 -6.62
CA LYS A 95 12.91 -1.56 -5.76
C LYS A 95 11.89 -0.70 -5.05
N LEU A 96 12.09 -0.48 -3.76
CA LEU A 96 11.40 0.56 -3.00
C LEU A 96 12.20 1.86 -3.12
N LYS A 97 11.52 2.96 -3.40
CA LYS A 97 12.12 4.29 -3.48
C LYS A 97 11.32 5.25 -2.61
N LEU A 98 12.01 5.95 -1.72
CA LEU A 98 11.46 7.09 -0.98
C LEU A 98 11.04 8.18 -1.97
N ILE A 99 9.80 8.62 -1.87
CA ILE A 99 9.28 9.76 -2.64
C ILE A 99 9.24 10.98 -1.73
N ASP A 100 8.72 10.82 -0.52
CA ASP A 100 8.55 11.90 0.45
C ASP A 100 8.50 11.35 1.89
N GLY A 101 8.79 12.18 2.88
CA GLY A 101 8.67 11.87 4.31
C GLY A 101 9.94 11.44 5.04
N ASP A 102 9.76 10.83 6.21
CA ASP A 102 10.81 10.41 7.13
C ASP A 102 11.24 8.96 6.88
N ASP A 103 12.55 8.73 6.71
CA ASP A 103 13.11 7.41 6.41
C ASP A 103 13.02 6.44 7.60
N LYS A 104 12.81 6.93 8.82
CA LYS A 104 12.56 6.09 10.01
C LYS A 104 11.37 5.13 9.83
N HIS A 105 10.38 5.52 9.03
CA HIS A 105 9.20 4.69 8.78
C HIS A 105 9.41 3.61 7.71
N VAL A 106 10.55 3.61 7.01
CA VAL A 106 10.87 2.61 5.97
C VAL A 106 10.95 1.19 6.55
N VAL A 107 11.37 1.04 7.81
CA VAL A 107 11.43 -0.26 8.49
C VAL A 107 10.06 -0.93 8.55
N ILE A 108 8.99 -0.16 8.77
CA ILE A 108 7.61 -0.67 8.80
C ILE A 108 7.23 -1.24 7.42
N VAL A 109 7.52 -0.48 6.36
CA VAL A 109 7.24 -0.90 4.98
C VAL A 109 8.03 -2.17 4.62
N LYS A 110 9.29 -2.26 5.03
CA LYS A 110 10.12 -3.45 4.81
C LYS A 110 9.48 -4.71 5.45
N ARG A 111 9.06 -4.62 6.71
CA ARG A 111 8.39 -5.73 7.42
C ARG A 111 7.10 -6.18 6.72
N ILE A 112 6.29 -5.24 6.22
CA ILE A 112 5.07 -5.57 5.45
C ILE A 112 5.41 -6.36 4.17
N PHE A 113 6.43 -5.93 3.43
CA PHE A 113 6.83 -6.62 2.21
C PHE A 113 7.37 -8.02 2.51
N GLU A 114 8.10 -8.20 3.60
CA GLU A 114 8.57 -9.50 4.08
C GLU A 114 7.39 -10.42 4.46
N GLN A 115 6.43 -9.91 5.24
CA GLN A 115 5.21 -10.63 5.63
C GLN A 115 4.39 -11.09 4.41
N LEU A 116 4.25 -10.22 3.41
CA LEU A 116 3.54 -10.52 2.17
C LEU A 116 4.38 -11.33 1.16
N LYS A 117 5.65 -11.65 1.49
CA LYS A 117 6.61 -12.33 0.62
C LYS A 117 6.79 -11.61 -0.73
N ILE A 118 6.69 -10.28 -0.74
CA ILE A 118 6.90 -9.46 -1.94
C ILE A 118 8.41 -9.23 -2.12
N PRO A 119 9.00 -9.60 -3.27
CA PRO A 119 10.44 -9.48 -3.47
C PRO A 119 10.90 -8.02 -3.52
N VAL A 120 11.94 -7.69 -2.76
CA VAL A 120 12.59 -6.37 -2.77
C VAL A 120 14.10 -6.54 -2.97
N LYS A 121 14.62 -6.04 -4.09
CA LYS A 121 16.05 -6.06 -4.44
C LYS A 121 16.83 -4.91 -3.80
N LYS A 122 16.22 -3.73 -3.68
CA LYS A 122 16.90 -2.54 -3.14
C LYS A 122 15.89 -1.55 -2.57
N ILE A 123 16.27 -0.88 -1.49
CA ILE A 123 15.56 0.27 -0.92
C ILE A 123 16.43 1.51 -1.14
N ASN A 124 15.89 2.52 -1.82
CA ASN A 124 16.58 3.78 -2.06
C ASN A 124 15.93 4.88 -1.21
N ILE A 125 16.63 5.34 -0.17
CA ILE A 125 16.19 6.39 0.75
C ILE A 125 16.71 7.78 0.39
N ASN A 126 17.47 7.92 -0.70
CA ASN A 126 18.02 9.21 -1.12
C ASN A 126 16.87 10.18 -1.44
N LYS A 127 16.68 11.18 -0.57
CA LYS A 127 15.84 12.34 -0.83
C LYS A 127 16.45 13.06 -2.03
N LYS A 128 15.67 13.25 -3.10
CA LYS A 128 16.05 14.29 -4.06
C LYS A 128 15.86 15.61 -3.32
N LYS A 129 16.97 16.31 -3.07
CA LYS A 129 16.95 17.74 -2.78
C LYS A 129 16.28 18.48 -3.93
#